data_AF-A0A0C9ZYF6-F1
#
_entry.id   AF-A0A0C9ZYF6-F1
#
_cell.length_a   1.000
_cell.length_b   1.000
_cell.length_c   1.000
_cell.angle_alpha   90.00
_cell.angle_beta   90.00
_cell.angle_gamma   90.00
#
_symmetry.space_group_name_H-M   'P 1'
#
loop_
_entity.id
_entity.type
_entity.pdbx_description
1 polymer ?
#
loop_
_entity_poly.entity_id
_entity_poly.type
_entity_poly.pdbx_seq_one_letter_code
_entity_poly.pdbx_strand_id
1 'polypeptide(L)'
;MTADNASSNDTMTTELAKLIDHFGGEAARTRCFLHIINLVAKSLIREFNVPKHKTAESLDSAEQDLQDIAGEIDIEDEATIAANGDGDPSADDADDTEGWIDEVNELDDFDRDALQENIRPIKLVLVKV
;
A
#
# COMPACT_ATOMS: atom_id res chain seq x y z
N MET A 1 16.74 5.33 18.78
CA MET A 1 16.25 3.98 18.46
C MET A 1 15.81 3.96 17.01
N THR A 2 16.24 2.98 16.23
CA THR A 2 15.73 2.72 14.88
C THR A 2 14.69 1.60 14.93
N ALA A 3 13.45 1.87 14.52
CA ALA A 3 12.38 0.87 14.49
C ALA A 3 11.43 1.13 13.31
N ASP A 4 10.64 0.14 12.89
CA ASP A 4 9.60 0.33 11.87
C ASP A 4 8.45 1.22 12.39
N ASN A 5 7.46 1.48 11.53
CA ASN A 5 6.35 2.38 11.82
C ASN A 5 5.16 1.69 12.49
N ALA A 6 5.34 0.46 13.01
CA ALA A 6 4.30 -0.19 13.78
C ALA A 6 3.99 0.62 15.05
N SER A 7 2.70 0.82 15.33
CA SER A 7 2.20 1.55 16.51
C SER A 7 2.67 0.99 17.86
N SER A 8 3.10 -0.26 17.89
CA SER A 8 3.76 -0.87 19.05
C SER A 8 5.07 -0.17 19.38
N ASN A 9 5.81 0.31 18.38
CA ASN A 9 7.06 1.05 18.55
C ASN A 9 6.82 2.48 19.05
N ASP A 10 5.70 3.10 18.69
CA ASP A 10 5.23 4.36 19.27
C ASP A 10 4.97 4.21 20.77
N THR A 11 4.24 3.14 21.13
CA THR A 11 3.95 2.80 22.53
C THR A 11 5.24 2.54 23.30
N MET A 12 6.14 1.72 22.76
CA MET A 12 7.44 1.42 23.38
C MET A 12 8.27 2.69 23.59
N THR A 13 8.35 3.57 22.59
CA THR A 13 9.11 4.84 22.67
C THR A 13 8.55 5.74 23.77
N THR A 14 7.23 5.81 23.88
CA THR A 14 6.53 6.59 24.92
C THR A 14 6.79 6.05 26.32
N GLU A 15 6.76 4.72 26.50
CA GLU A 15 7.03 4.11 27.82
C GLU A 15 8.50 4.22 28.21
N LEU A 16 9.44 4.04 27.27
CA LEU A 16 10.87 4.21 27.53
C LEU A 16 11.22 5.64 27.96
N ALA A 17 10.55 6.65 27.42
CA ALA A 17 10.73 8.04 27.83
C ALA A 17 10.33 8.30 29.29
N LYS A 18 9.39 7.52 29.85
CA LYS A 18 8.99 7.61 31.25
C LYS A 18 9.95 6.88 32.19
N LEU A 19 10.60 5.82 31.70
CA LEU A 19 11.45 4.93 32.48
C LEU A 19 12.92 5.37 32.51
N ILE A 20 13.36 6.15 31.53
CA ILE A 20 14.78 6.51 31.36
C ILE A 20 14.88 8.05 31.25
N ASP A 21 15.39 8.69 32.30
CA ASP A 21 15.49 10.16 32.45
C ASP A 21 16.18 10.90 31.28
N HIS A 22 17.02 10.21 30.51
CA HIS A 22 17.76 10.78 29.38
C HIS A 22 17.39 10.16 28.03
N PHE A 23 16.35 9.32 27.98
CA PHE A 23 15.84 8.86 26.70
C PHE A 23 15.05 10.01 26.06
N GLY A 24 15.55 10.54 24.95
CA GLY A 24 14.97 11.69 24.25
C GLY A 24 13.58 11.45 23.64
N GLY A 25 12.88 10.39 24.05
CA GLY A 25 11.53 10.03 23.61
C GLY A 25 11.43 9.95 22.08
N GLU A 26 10.36 10.54 21.56
CA GLU A 26 10.09 10.61 20.12
C GLU A 26 11.24 11.27 19.34
N ALA A 27 11.86 12.32 19.89
CA ALA A 27 12.98 13.01 19.23
C ALA A 27 14.23 12.11 19.09
N ALA A 28 14.33 11.03 19.86
CA ALA A 28 15.38 10.03 19.77
C ALA A 28 14.99 8.81 18.90
N ARG A 29 13.75 8.76 18.37
CA ARG A 29 13.29 7.72 17.45
C ARG A 29 13.58 8.13 16.01
N THR A 30 14.17 7.21 15.26
CA THR A 30 14.37 7.31 13.82
C THR A 30 13.64 6.15 13.17
N ARG A 31 12.94 6.38 12.06
CA ARG A 31 12.28 5.28 11.33
C ARG A 31 13.31 4.40 10.62
N CYS A 32 13.04 3.10 10.55
CA CYS A 32 13.91 2.15 9.85
C CYS A 32 13.98 2.50 8.36
N PHE A 33 15.18 2.67 7.82
CA PHE A 33 15.39 3.05 6.42
C PHE A 33 14.76 2.04 5.44
N LEU A 34 14.84 0.75 5.74
CA LEU A 34 14.22 -0.29 4.92
C LEU A 34 12.70 -0.15 4.89
N HIS A 35 12.09 0.17 6.03
CA HIS A 35 10.65 0.39 6.12
C HIS A 35 10.26 1.65 5.32
N ILE A 36 11.01 2.74 5.40
CA ILE A 36 10.76 3.93 4.57
C ILE A 36 10.82 3.61 3.06
N ILE A 37 11.81 2.83 2.62
CA ILE A 37 11.88 2.42 1.21
C ILE A 37 10.67 1.57 0.83
N ASN A 38 10.28 0.63 1.69
CA ASN A 38 9.12 -0.22 1.44
C ASN A 38 7.85 0.62 1.26
N LEU A 39 7.62 1.60 2.13
CA LEU A 39 6.48 2.50 2.03
C LEU A 39 6.52 3.34 0.73
N VAL A 40 7.68 3.90 0.37
CA VAL A 40 7.85 4.65 -0.89
C VAL A 40 7.56 3.78 -2.10
N ALA A 41 8.03 2.53 -2.09
CA ALA A 41 7.77 1.59 -3.17
C ALA A 41 6.26 1.25 -3.26
N LYS A 42 5.61 0.94 -2.12
CA LYS A 42 4.18 0.66 -2.06
C LYS A 42 3.34 1.82 -2.60
N SER A 43 3.65 3.06 -2.21
CA SER A 43 2.97 4.26 -2.70
C SER A 43 3.11 4.44 -4.22
N LEU A 44 4.31 4.31 -4.75
CA LEU A 44 4.54 4.45 -6.20
C LEU A 44 3.85 3.34 -7.02
N ILE A 45 3.78 2.13 -6.48
CA ILE A 45 3.14 1.00 -7.16
C ILE A 45 1.61 1.13 -7.11
N ARG A 46 1.05 1.65 -6.01
CA ARG A 46 -0.39 1.77 -5.78
C ARG A 46 -1.12 2.61 -6.84
N GLU A 47 -0.47 3.61 -7.42
CA GLU A 47 -1.03 4.41 -8.51
C GLU A 47 -1.42 3.53 -9.72
N PHE A 48 -0.68 2.44 -9.94
CA PHE A 48 -0.89 1.51 -11.04
C PHE A 48 -1.76 0.30 -10.67
N ASN A 49 -2.14 0.14 -9.40
CA ASN A 49 -2.99 -0.97 -9.00
C ASN A 49 -4.39 -0.87 -9.63
N VAL A 50 -4.97 -2.03 -9.92
CA VAL A 50 -6.36 -2.15 -10.34
C VAL A 50 -7.22 -2.23 -9.08
N PRO A 51 -8.17 -1.32 -8.88
CA PRO A 51 -8.99 -1.31 -7.67
C PRO A 51 -9.90 -2.55 -7.62
N LYS A 52 -9.77 -3.35 -6.55
CA LYS A 52 -10.47 -4.63 -6.36
C LYS A 52 -11.99 -4.52 -6.12
N HIS A 53 -12.52 -3.31 -5.86
CA HIS A 53 -13.92 -3.10 -5.41
C HIS A 53 -14.67 -1.92 -6.05
N LYS A 54 -14.36 -1.55 -7.29
CA LYS A 54 -15.27 -0.64 -8.03
C LYS A 54 -16.48 -1.41 -8.56
N THR A 55 -17.68 -0.88 -8.34
CA THR A 55 -18.92 -1.44 -8.90
C THR A 55 -18.86 -1.40 -10.43
N ALA A 56 -19.16 -2.52 -11.08
CA ALA A 56 -19.07 -2.68 -12.54
C ALA A 56 -19.83 -1.61 -13.35
N GLU A 57 -20.85 -0.98 -12.77
CA GLU A 57 -21.63 0.10 -13.39
C GLU A 57 -20.84 1.41 -13.61
N SER A 58 -19.69 1.58 -12.96
CA SER A 58 -18.84 2.79 -13.06
C SER A 58 -17.63 2.64 -13.98
N LEU A 59 -17.44 1.45 -14.55
CA LEU A 59 -16.21 1.10 -15.28
C LEU A 59 -16.45 1.13 -16.79
N ASP A 60 -15.48 1.68 -17.51
CA ASP A 60 -15.44 1.51 -18.97
C ASP A 60 -15.04 0.07 -19.33
N SER A 61 -15.24 -0.30 -20.59
CA SER A 61 -14.94 -1.66 -21.08
C SER A 61 -13.47 -2.07 -20.83
N ALA A 62 -12.52 -1.13 -20.89
CA ALA A 62 -11.12 -1.44 -20.71
C ALA A 62 -10.76 -1.62 -19.22
N GLU A 63 -11.45 -0.91 -18.32
CA GLU A 63 -11.25 -1.09 -16.88
C GLU A 63 -11.94 -2.36 -16.35
N GLN A 64 -13.04 -2.80 -16.99
CA GLN A 64 -13.61 -4.13 -16.77
C GLN A 64 -12.63 -5.23 -17.20
N ASP A 65 -12.05 -5.14 -18.40
CA ASP A 65 -11.04 -6.10 -18.87
C ASP A 65 -9.83 -6.16 -17.92
N LEU A 66 -9.39 -5.02 -17.38
CA LEU A 66 -8.31 -4.95 -16.38
C LEU A 66 -8.68 -5.62 -15.06
N GLN A 67 -9.91 -5.42 -14.57
CA GLN A 67 -10.39 -6.07 -13.35
C GLN A 67 -10.53 -7.59 -13.50
N ASP A 68 -11.03 -8.05 -14.65
CA ASP A 68 -11.18 -9.47 -14.93
C ASP A 68 -9.82 -10.18 -14.91
N ILE A 69 -8.81 -9.59 -15.57
CA ILE A 69 -7.45 -10.16 -15.58
C ILE A 69 -6.82 -10.11 -14.18
N ALA A 70 -6.96 -9.00 -13.45
CA ALA A 70 -6.42 -8.86 -12.10
C ALA A 70 -7.06 -9.87 -11.11
N GLY A 71 -8.38 -10.09 -11.22
CA GLY A 71 -9.09 -11.05 -10.38
C GLY A 71 -8.71 -12.50 -10.65
N GLU A 72 -8.42 -12.86 -11.91
CA GLU A 72 -7.92 -14.20 -12.24
C GLU A 72 -6.55 -14.49 -11.60
N ILE A 73 -5.67 -13.49 -11.53
CA ILE A 73 -4.32 -13.60 -10.95
C ILE A 73 -4.36 -13.68 -9.43
N ASP A 74 -5.17 -12.83 -8.78
CA ASP A 74 -5.33 -12.87 -7.32
C ASP A 74 -5.73 -14.27 -6.83
N ILE A 75 -6.58 -14.99 -7.58
CA ILE A 75 -7.00 -16.36 -7.26
C ILE A 75 -5.83 -17.36 -7.38
N GLU A 76 -4.99 -17.21 -8.40
CA GLU A 76 -3.81 -18.06 -8.60
C GLU A 76 -2.78 -17.84 -7.49
N ASP A 77 -2.53 -16.57 -7.13
CA ASP A 77 -1.61 -16.19 -6.06
C ASP A 77 -2.11 -16.68 -4.70
N GLU A 78 -3.39 -16.49 -4.37
CA GLU A 78 -4.00 -17.00 -3.13
C GLU A 78 -3.86 -18.52 -3.01
N ALA A 79 -4.07 -19.27 -4.11
CA ALA A 79 -3.90 -20.72 -4.12
C ALA A 79 -2.45 -21.13 -3.85
N THR A 80 -1.49 -20.35 -4.36
CA THR A 80 -0.05 -20.60 -4.20
C THR A 80 0.43 -20.26 -2.78
N ILE A 81 -0.05 -19.14 -2.24
CA ILE A 81 0.22 -18.69 -0.86
C ILE A 81 -0.35 -19.69 0.15
N ALA A 82 -1.60 -20.13 -0.05
CA ALA A 82 -2.23 -21.15 0.78
C ALA A 82 -1.50 -22.50 0.73
N ALA A 83 -0.93 -22.87 -0.42
CA ALA A 83 -0.13 -24.09 -0.55
C ALA A 83 1.24 -24.00 0.15
N ASN A 84 1.83 -22.80 0.22
CA ASN A 84 3.14 -22.55 0.83
C ASN A 84 3.07 -22.22 2.33
N GLY A 85 1.88 -21.90 2.87
CA GLY A 85 1.66 -21.64 4.29
C GLY A 85 2.20 -20.29 4.79
N ASP A 86 2.54 -19.37 3.89
CA ASP A 86 3.06 -18.04 4.19
C ASP A 86 1.90 -17.02 4.29
N GLY A 87 1.42 -16.76 5.50
CA GLY A 87 0.68 -15.52 5.82
C GLY A 87 -0.70 -15.32 5.18
N ASP A 88 -1.42 -14.34 5.72
CA ASP A 88 -2.68 -13.83 5.17
C ASP A 88 -2.35 -12.90 3.99
N PRO A 89 -2.83 -13.17 2.75
CA PRO A 89 -2.59 -12.31 1.58
C PRO A 89 -3.16 -10.89 1.75
N SER A 90 -4.01 -10.66 2.76
CA SER A 90 -4.59 -9.35 3.11
C SER A 90 -3.80 -8.58 4.19
N ALA A 91 -2.77 -9.18 4.79
CA ALA A 91 -2.02 -8.56 5.89
C ALA A 91 -1.12 -7.39 5.47
N ASP A 92 -0.93 -7.16 4.18
CA ASP A 92 0.01 -6.16 3.64
C ASP A 92 -0.45 -4.70 3.82
N ASP A 93 -1.74 -4.47 4.15
CA ASP A 93 -2.35 -3.14 4.27
C ASP A 93 -2.39 -2.60 5.71
N ALA A 94 -2.08 -3.42 6.72
CA ALA A 94 -2.30 -3.03 8.12
C ALA A 94 -1.20 -2.11 8.71
N ASP A 95 -0.01 -2.08 8.12
CA ASP A 95 1.16 -1.31 8.62
C ASP A 95 1.43 -0.01 7.82
N ASP A 96 0.58 0.30 6.82
CA ASP A 96 0.87 1.29 5.75
C ASP A 96 -0.13 2.48 5.72
N THR A 97 -0.55 2.98 6.88
CA THR A 97 -1.56 4.07 6.93
C THR A 97 -1.18 5.30 7.76
N GLU A 98 -0.10 5.28 8.53
CA GLU A 98 0.25 6.46 9.34
C GLU A 98 0.97 7.54 8.52
N GLY A 99 0.16 8.46 7.98
CA GLY A 99 0.60 9.77 7.48
C GLY A 99 0.83 9.87 5.98
N TRP A 100 0.46 8.86 5.20
CA TRP A 100 0.53 8.90 3.74
C TRP A 100 -0.78 9.45 3.16
N ILE A 101 -0.65 10.46 2.31
CA ILE A 101 -1.75 11.06 1.57
C ILE A 101 -1.87 10.27 0.28
N ASP A 102 -3.09 9.89 -0.09
CA ASP A 102 -3.36 9.34 -1.41
C ASP A 102 -3.50 10.49 -2.39
N GLU A 103 -2.42 10.86 -3.07
CA GLU A 103 -2.42 12.02 -3.96
C GLU A 103 -3.43 11.82 -5.10
N VAL A 104 -3.59 10.59 -5.61
CA VAL A 104 -4.59 10.24 -6.64
C VAL A 104 -6.00 10.54 -6.14
N ASN A 105 -6.28 10.26 -4.86
CA ASN A 105 -7.55 10.60 -4.24
C ASN A 105 -7.76 12.08 -3.94
N GLU A 106 -6.70 12.86 -3.82
CA GLU A 106 -6.77 14.32 -3.63
C GLU A 106 -6.91 15.10 -4.95
N LEU A 107 -6.64 14.48 -6.12
CA LEU A 107 -6.91 15.10 -7.42
C LEU A 107 -8.41 15.31 -7.63
N ASP A 108 -8.75 16.39 -8.33
CA ASP A 108 -10.11 16.55 -8.83
C ASP A 108 -10.44 15.50 -9.89
N ASP A 109 -11.73 15.32 -10.17
CA ASP A 109 -12.21 14.27 -11.06
C ASP A 109 -11.60 14.39 -12.48
N PHE A 110 -11.38 15.61 -12.98
CA PHE A 110 -10.84 15.81 -14.32
C PHE A 110 -9.38 15.40 -14.40
N ASP A 111 -8.55 15.87 -13.47
CA ASP A 111 -7.13 15.52 -13.47
C ASP A 111 -6.91 14.03 -13.15
N ARG A 112 -7.77 13.45 -12.30
CA ARG A 112 -7.78 12.01 -12.01
C ARG A 112 -8.11 11.17 -13.25
N ASP A 113 -9.14 11.54 -14.01
CA ASP A 113 -9.51 10.83 -15.23
C ASP A 113 -8.41 10.93 -16.29
N ALA A 114 -7.83 12.12 -16.47
CA ALA A 114 -6.68 12.32 -17.35
C ALA A 114 -5.48 11.47 -16.92
N LEU A 115 -5.21 11.35 -15.61
CA LEU A 115 -4.18 10.48 -15.07
C LEU A 115 -4.48 9.00 -15.38
N GLN A 116 -5.71 8.54 -15.13
CA GLN A 116 -6.12 7.15 -15.40
C GLN A 116 -5.97 6.79 -16.88
N GLU A 117 -6.32 7.69 -17.81
CA GLU A 117 -6.10 7.46 -19.25
C GLU A 117 -4.60 7.34 -19.59
N ASN A 118 -3.75 8.19 -19.01
CA ASN A 118 -2.31 8.16 -19.28
C ASN A 118 -1.62 6.91 -18.73
N ILE A 119 -2.03 6.42 -17.55
CA ILE A 119 -1.40 5.26 -16.91
C ILE A 119 -2.01 3.92 -17.35
N ARG A 120 -3.17 3.92 -18.02
CA ARG A 120 -3.86 2.71 -18.51
C ARG A 120 -2.94 1.74 -19.28
N PRO A 121 -2.08 2.18 -20.23
CA PRO A 121 -1.18 1.26 -20.93
C PRO A 121 -0.19 0.57 -19.98
N ILE A 122 0.24 1.27 -18.94
CA ILE A 122 1.18 0.75 -17.94
C ILE A 122 0.48 -0.27 -17.04
N LYS A 123 -0.75 0.03 -16.61
CA LYS A 123 -1.59 -0.92 -15.85
C LYS A 123 -1.79 -2.24 -16.59
N LEU A 124 -2.06 -2.20 -17.89
CA LEU A 124 -2.20 -3.40 -18.73
C LEU A 124 -0.93 -4.24 -18.81
N VAL A 125 0.24 -3.61 -18.79
CA VAL A 125 1.53 -4.32 -18.80
C VAL A 125 1.80 -4.94 -17.43
N LEU A 126 1.59 -4.19 -16.35
CA LEU A 126 1.89 -4.62 -14.98
C LEU A 126 0.94 -5.69 -14.46
N VAL A 127 -0.32 -5.70 -14.90
CA VAL A 127 -1.30 -6.75 -14.57
C VAL A 127 -0.88 -8.12 -15.09
N LYS A 128 0.00 -8.23 -16.09
CA LYS A 128 0.37 -9.51 -16.72
C LYS A 128 1.74 -10.05 -16.32
N VAL A 129 2.41 -9.42 -15.36
CA VAL A 129 3.77 -9.79 -14.92
C VAL A 129 3.73 -10.84 -13.84
#